data_AF-A0A2D6RMA6-F1
#
_entry.id   AF-A0A2D6RMA6-F1
#
_cell.length_a   1.000
_cell.length_b   1.000
_cell.length_c   1.000
_cell.angle_alpha   90.00
_cell.angle_beta   90.00
_cell.angle_gamma   90.00
#
_symmetry.space_group_name_H-M   'P 1'
#
loop_
_entity.id
_entity.type
_entity.pdbx_description
1 polymer ?
#
loop_
_entity_poly.entity_id
_entity_poly.type
_entity_poly.pdbx_seq_one_letter_code
_entity_poly.pdbx_strand_id
1 'polypeptide(L)'
;MKKVISDYHINTQLLDMINESEKYLILISPYITLWGHLEEGLFSSIERGVDVKLYFRSDKEEEYLYTLEPLKKMGVKLFHIDNLHTKLYLSEKKGIMSSMNLVDYSTKNSKEMGLVSDDEDMLKMFKKYSKELISKSIKSKKSFLRKGVDLVEDVIVMKDDIKQLIKDEGVCIRCLEGIPFNPNKPYCRKHFISWNKYKNDNYTENYCHNCRVEWKTSIRKPICKDCFKEMVV
;
A
#
# COMPACT_ATOMS: atom_id res chain seq x y z
N MET A 1 -18.93 20.93 13.19
CA MET A 1 -17.68 21.30 13.90
C MET A 1 -16.58 21.68 12.92
N LYS A 2 -15.81 22.72 13.24
CA LYS A 2 -14.58 23.12 12.54
C LYS A 2 -13.51 23.34 13.61
N LYS A 3 -12.39 22.61 13.56
CA LYS A 3 -11.38 22.65 14.62
C LYS A 3 -9.97 22.61 14.03
N VAL A 4 -9.13 23.52 14.51
CA VAL A 4 -7.68 23.46 14.28
C VAL A 4 -7.10 22.39 15.22
N ILE A 5 -6.28 21.51 14.67
CA ILE A 5 -5.62 20.41 15.37
C ILE A 5 -4.12 20.43 15.05
N SER A 6 -3.31 19.86 15.93
CA SER A 6 -1.86 19.86 15.79
C SER A 6 -1.21 18.55 16.23
N ASP A 7 -0.02 18.30 15.65
CA ASP A 7 0.87 17.20 15.99
C ASP A 7 0.11 15.86 16.06
N TYR A 8 0.20 15.15 17.20
CA TYR A 8 -0.42 13.84 17.41
C TYR A 8 -1.94 13.83 17.24
N HIS A 9 -2.64 14.95 17.46
CA HIS A 9 -4.10 15.01 17.31
C HIS A 9 -4.54 14.76 15.87
N ILE A 10 -3.68 15.04 14.88
CA ILE A 10 -3.95 14.78 13.47
C ILE A 10 -4.03 13.27 13.23
N ASN A 11 -3.09 12.51 13.79
CA ASN A 11 -3.10 11.06 13.73
C ASN A 11 -4.33 10.47 14.42
N THR A 12 -4.65 10.93 15.63
CA THR A 12 -5.86 10.47 16.34
C THR A 12 -7.11 10.70 15.51
N GLN A 13 -7.29 11.90 14.96
CA GLN A 13 -8.46 12.21 14.13
C GLN A 13 -8.51 11.40 12.82
N LEU A 14 -7.35 11.06 12.24
CA LEU A 14 -7.25 10.21 11.07
C LEU A 14 -7.67 8.77 11.38
N LEU A 15 -7.19 8.19 12.48
CA LEU A 15 -7.58 6.85 12.92
C LEU A 15 -9.07 6.79 13.26
N ASP A 16 -9.59 7.79 13.98
CA ASP A 16 -11.02 7.90 14.27
C ASP A 16 -11.84 7.94 12.96
N MET A 17 -11.42 8.77 11.99
CA MET A 17 -12.08 8.84 10.68
C MET A 17 -12.13 7.48 9.98
N ILE A 18 -11.02 6.74 9.98
CA ILE A 18 -10.94 5.44 9.32
C ILE A 18 -11.86 4.44 10.00
N ASN A 19 -11.86 4.41 11.33
CA ASN A 19 -12.69 3.51 12.13
C ASN A 19 -14.20 3.84 12.02
N GLU A 20 -14.56 5.11 11.92
CA GLU A 20 -15.95 5.58 11.85
C GLU A 20 -16.54 5.56 10.43
N SER A 21 -15.71 5.41 9.40
CA SER A 21 -16.15 5.43 8.01
C SER A 21 -17.03 4.21 7.64
N GLU A 22 -18.05 4.48 6.81
CA GLU A 22 -19.05 3.50 6.37
C GLU A 22 -19.20 3.42 4.86
N LYS A 23 -18.89 4.48 4.10
CA LYS A 23 -19.14 4.52 2.65
C LYS A 23 -17.86 4.62 1.84
N TYR A 24 -17.02 5.60 2.16
CA TYR A 24 -15.77 5.78 1.43
C TYR A 24 -14.69 6.39 2.30
N LEU A 25 -13.45 6.12 1.90
CA LEU A 25 -12.27 6.83 2.35
C LEU A 25 -11.48 7.31 1.13
N ILE A 26 -11.12 8.58 1.13
CA ILE A 26 -10.23 9.19 0.15
C ILE A 26 -9.02 9.72 0.91
N LEU A 27 -7.87 9.11 0.66
CA LEU A 27 -6.59 9.48 1.23
C LEU A 27 -5.74 10.10 0.12
N ILE A 28 -5.37 11.36 0.27
CA ILE A 28 -4.52 12.09 -0.67
C ILE A 28 -3.28 12.51 0.09
N SER A 29 -2.12 11.96 -0.27
CA SER A 29 -0.85 12.32 0.36
C SER A 29 0.30 11.98 -0.57
N PRO A 30 1.29 12.87 -0.78
CA PRO A 30 2.36 12.61 -1.74
C PRO A 30 3.28 11.46 -1.35
N TYR A 31 3.49 11.26 -0.04
CA TYR A 31 4.43 10.29 0.50
C TYR A 31 3.70 9.32 1.42
N ILE A 32 3.91 8.02 1.18
CA ILE A 32 3.18 6.92 1.81
C ILE A 32 4.20 5.93 2.40
N THR A 33 4.27 5.89 3.72
CA THR A 33 4.81 4.78 4.52
C THR A 33 3.86 4.56 5.68
N LEU A 34 2.87 3.69 5.53
CA LEU A 34 1.88 3.47 6.59
C LEU A 34 2.51 2.73 7.78
N TRP A 35 1.89 2.86 8.95
CA TRP A 35 2.30 2.17 10.18
C TRP A 35 1.17 1.25 10.66
N GLY A 36 1.51 0.27 11.51
CA GLY A 36 0.63 -0.85 11.88
C GLY A 36 -0.83 -0.47 12.17
N HIS A 37 -1.09 0.45 13.10
CA HIS A 37 -2.48 0.84 13.44
C HIS A 37 -3.26 1.48 12.30
N LEU A 38 -2.58 2.18 11.40
CA LEU A 38 -3.23 2.78 10.24
C LEU A 38 -3.60 1.69 9.22
N GLU A 39 -2.70 0.73 8.98
CA GLU A 39 -2.95 -0.42 8.10
C GLU A 39 -4.08 -1.31 8.63
N GLU A 40 -4.06 -1.62 9.94
CA GLU A 40 -5.12 -2.36 10.63
C GLU A 40 -6.49 -1.68 10.49
N GLY A 41 -6.51 -0.35 10.65
CA GLY A 41 -7.73 0.46 10.49
C GLY A 41 -8.26 0.42 9.06
N LEU A 42 -7.37 0.52 8.06
CA LEU A 42 -7.76 0.44 6.65
C LEU A 42 -8.29 -0.94 6.30
N PHE A 43 -7.61 -2.00 6.73
CA PHE A 43 -8.07 -3.38 6.56
C PHE A 43 -9.48 -3.56 7.14
N SER A 44 -9.69 -3.13 8.38
CA SER A 44 -10.98 -3.20 9.05
C SER A 44 -12.06 -2.38 8.32
N SER A 45 -11.70 -1.25 7.72
CA SER A 45 -12.64 -0.44 6.92
C SER A 45 -13.07 -1.16 5.65
N ILE A 46 -12.15 -1.87 4.98
CA ILE A 46 -12.44 -2.63 3.78
C ILE A 46 -13.31 -3.85 4.10
N GLU A 47 -13.07 -4.55 5.21
CA GLU A 47 -13.94 -5.64 5.69
C GLU A 47 -15.38 -5.18 5.95
N ARG A 48 -15.57 -3.91 6.38
CA ARG A 48 -16.89 -3.29 6.51
C ARG A 48 -17.52 -2.86 5.18
N GLY A 49 -16.81 -3.01 4.06
CA GLY A 49 -17.29 -2.64 2.72
C GLY A 49 -17.05 -1.17 2.34
N VAL A 50 -16.17 -0.46 3.05
CA VAL A 50 -15.82 0.94 2.74
C VAL A 50 -15.00 1.00 1.44
N ASP A 51 -15.37 1.89 0.52
CA ASP A 51 -14.61 2.13 -0.72
C ASP A 51 -13.38 3.01 -0.46
N VAL A 52 -12.22 2.39 -0.26
CA VAL A 52 -10.95 3.08 0.06
C VAL A 52 -10.15 3.40 -1.21
N LYS A 53 -9.81 4.68 -1.37
CA LYS A 53 -8.94 5.19 -2.45
C LYS A 53 -7.73 5.93 -1.89
N LEU A 54 -6.54 5.59 -2.37
CA LEU A 54 -5.28 6.24 -2.02
C LEU A 54 -4.68 6.92 -3.25
N TYR A 55 -4.43 8.22 -3.14
CA TYR A 55 -3.77 9.05 -4.16
C TYR A 55 -2.40 9.46 -3.66
N PHE A 56 -1.35 9.07 -4.40
CA PHE A 56 0.04 9.36 -4.08
C PHE A 56 0.78 10.01 -5.25
N ARG A 57 2.02 10.44 -5.04
CA ARG A 57 2.82 11.12 -6.07
C ARG A 57 3.42 10.10 -7.04
N SER A 58 3.34 10.38 -8.35
CA SER A 58 3.72 9.42 -9.40
C SER A 58 5.20 9.04 -9.45
N ASP A 59 6.11 9.98 -9.15
CA ASP A 59 7.56 9.75 -9.11
C ASP A 59 8.03 8.89 -7.91
N LYS A 60 7.09 8.33 -7.15
CA LYS A 60 7.35 7.55 -5.93
C LYS A 60 6.83 6.11 -5.97
N GLU A 61 6.28 5.67 -7.09
CA GLU A 61 5.67 4.34 -7.19
C GLU A 61 6.66 3.20 -6.89
N GLU A 62 7.86 3.25 -7.48
CA GLU A 62 8.93 2.26 -7.22
C GLU A 62 9.41 2.31 -5.76
N GLU A 63 9.52 3.50 -5.17
CA GLU A 63 9.97 3.70 -3.78
C GLU A 63 8.99 3.06 -2.78
N TYR A 64 7.69 3.10 -3.07
CA TYR A 64 6.64 2.62 -2.18
C TYR A 64 6.08 1.25 -2.56
N LEU A 65 6.67 0.53 -3.51
CA LEU A 65 6.15 -0.76 -3.98
C LEU A 65 5.82 -1.72 -2.83
N TYR A 66 6.70 -1.85 -1.84
CA TYR A 66 6.51 -2.71 -0.66
C TYR A 66 5.38 -2.26 0.27
N THR A 67 5.04 -0.97 0.28
CA THR A 67 3.90 -0.43 1.04
C THR A 67 2.61 -0.52 0.22
N LEU A 68 2.68 -0.27 -1.08
CA LEU A 68 1.54 -0.22 -1.99
C LEU A 68 0.96 -1.62 -2.29
N GLU A 69 1.81 -2.63 -2.52
CA GLU A 69 1.36 -3.98 -2.86
C GLU A 69 0.46 -4.62 -1.77
N PRO A 70 0.81 -4.58 -0.47
CA PRO A 70 -0.10 -5.04 0.59
C PRO A 70 -1.43 -4.28 0.62
N LEU A 71 -1.40 -2.96 0.41
CA LEU A 71 -2.61 -2.12 0.39
C LEU A 71 -3.53 -2.48 -0.78
N LYS A 72 -2.95 -2.71 -1.95
CA LYS A 72 -3.68 -3.17 -3.14
C LYS A 72 -4.30 -4.54 -2.91
N LYS A 73 -3.55 -5.48 -2.31
CA LYS A 73 -4.02 -6.85 -2.00
C LYS A 73 -5.16 -6.85 -0.98
N MET A 74 -5.16 -5.96 0.01
CA MET A 74 -6.27 -5.83 0.95
C MET A 74 -7.50 -5.12 0.37
N GLY A 75 -7.41 -4.51 -0.81
CA GLY A 75 -8.55 -3.90 -1.51
C GLY A 75 -8.52 -2.37 -1.61
N VAL A 76 -7.42 -1.71 -1.23
CA VAL A 76 -7.24 -0.27 -1.46
C VAL A 76 -7.06 0.01 -2.95
N LYS A 77 -7.84 0.95 -3.50
CA LYS A 77 -7.67 1.42 -4.88
C LYS A 77 -6.58 2.47 -4.94
N LEU A 78 -5.49 2.15 -5.62
CA LEU A 78 -4.31 3.00 -5.72
C LEU A 78 -4.35 3.86 -6.98
N PHE A 79 -3.98 5.13 -6.84
CA PHE A 79 -3.89 6.10 -7.92
C PHE A 79 -2.67 6.99 -7.73
N HIS A 80 -1.98 7.36 -8.81
CA HIS A 80 -0.90 8.33 -8.76
C HIS A 80 -1.28 9.66 -9.43
N ILE A 81 -0.71 10.76 -8.95
CA ILE A 81 -0.88 12.12 -9.48
C ILE A 81 0.49 12.80 -9.59
N ASP A 82 0.78 13.33 -10.78
CA ASP A 82 2.00 14.10 -11.03
C ASP A 82 2.03 15.38 -10.18
N ASN A 83 3.20 15.69 -9.61
CA ASN A 83 3.42 16.88 -8.78
C ASN A 83 2.43 17.03 -7.60
N LEU A 84 1.91 15.91 -7.09
CA LEU A 84 1.07 15.92 -5.90
C LEU A 84 1.85 16.45 -4.68
N HIS A 85 1.23 17.36 -3.92
CA HIS A 85 1.73 17.77 -2.60
C HIS A 85 0.62 17.97 -1.56
N THR A 86 -0.64 17.85 -1.96
CA THR A 86 -1.81 17.92 -1.09
C THR A 86 -1.77 16.81 -0.04
N LYS A 87 -2.09 17.16 1.21
CA LYS A 87 -2.48 16.18 2.24
C LYS A 87 -3.93 16.44 2.66
N LEU A 88 -4.81 15.54 2.24
CA LEU A 88 -6.24 15.63 2.48
C LEU A 88 -6.80 14.22 2.71
N TYR A 89 -7.47 14.04 3.83
CA TYR A 89 -8.11 12.79 4.21
C TYR A 89 -9.61 13.04 4.34
N LEU A 90 -10.44 12.21 3.71
CA LEU A 90 -11.86 12.49 3.59
C LEU A 90 -12.69 11.20 3.64
N SER A 91 -13.74 11.21 4.46
CA SER A 91 -14.81 10.22 4.49
C SER A 91 -16.16 10.87 4.16
N GLU A 92 -17.25 10.12 4.26
CA GLU A 92 -18.60 10.69 4.21
C GLU A 92 -18.99 11.51 5.45
N LYS A 93 -18.29 11.36 6.58
CA LYS A 93 -18.63 11.99 7.86
C LYS A 93 -17.65 13.10 8.27
N LYS A 94 -16.39 13.02 7.85
CA LYS A 94 -15.30 13.83 8.38
C LYS A 94 -14.25 14.09 7.30
N GLY A 95 -13.62 15.26 7.36
CA GLY A 95 -12.51 15.67 6.50
C GLY A 95 -11.38 16.30 7.31
N ILE A 96 -10.14 16.00 6.92
CA ILE A 96 -8.91 16.51 7.53
C ILE A 96 -8.02 17.05 6.42
N MET A 97 -7.79 18.36 6.42
CA MET A 97 -6.73 19.00 5.64
C MET A 97 -5.53 19.21 6.56
N SER A 98 -4.32 18.82 6.14
CA SER A 98 -3.16 18.87 7.02
C SER A 98 -1.86 19.18 6.27
N SER A 99 -0.83 19.49 7.05
CA SER A 99 0.57 19.48 6.61
C SER A 99 1.22 18.08 6.71
N MET A 100 0.64 17.18 7.50
CA MET A 100 1.17 15.84 7.81
C MET A 100 0.98 14.86 6.64
N ASN A 101 2.06 14.23 6.18
CA ASN A 101 2.01 13.11 5.22
C ASN A 101 1.63 11.78 5.90
N LEU A 102 1.34 10.74 5.12
CA LEU A 102 1.07 9.40 5.64
C LEU A 102 2.37 8.60 5.78
N VAL A 103 3.26 9.00 6.69
CA VAL A 103 4.58 8.38 6.87
C VAL A 103 4.83 7.88 8.31
N ASP A 104 5.47 6.71 8.43
CA ASP A 104 5.78 6.02 9.69
C ASP A 104 6.83 6.78 10.52
N TYR A 105 7.70 7.54 9.86
CA TYR A 105 8.71 8.36 10.53
C TYR A 105 8.10 9.66 11.08
N SER A 106 7.94 9.69 12.41
CA SER A 106 7.76 10.86 13.27
C SER A 106 6.42 11.59 13.32
N THR A 107 5.31 10.88 13.54
CA THR A 107 4.15 11.48 14.22
C THR A 107 4.50 12.08 15.60
N LYS A 108 5.70 11.81 16.13
CA LYS A 108 6.24 12.35 17.38
C LYS A 108 7.22 13.53 17.26
N ASN A 109 7.88 13.76 16.11
CA ASN A 109 8.95 14.77 16.00
C ASN A 109 8.64 15.93 15.05
N SER A 110 7.67 15.80 14.15
CA SER A 110 7.27 16.88 13.26
C SER A 110 6.26 17.81 13.93
N LYS A 111 6.39 19.11 13.66
CA LYS A 111 5.42 20.13 14.06
C LYS A 111 4.41 20.32 12.94
N GLU A 112 3.20 19.83 13.16
CA GLU A 112 2.18 19.72 12.13
C GLU A 112 0.91 20.44 12.59
N MET A 113 0.19 20.99 11.62
CA MET A 113 -1.13 21.59 11.86
C MET A 113 -2.11 21.11 10.80
N GLY A 114 -3.37 21.00 11.20
CA GLY A 114 -4.47 20.66 10.31
C GLY A 114 -5.77 21.30 10.72
N LEU A 115 -6.73 21.19 9.82
CA LEU A 115 -8.12 21.54 10.00
C LEU A 115 -8.94 20.26 9.88
N VAL A 116 -9.66 19.91 10.93
CA VAL A 116 -10.66 18.84 10.91
C VAL A 116 -12.06 19.44 10.91
N SER A 117 -12.94 18.84 10.12
CA SER A 117 -14.34 19.24 10.06
C SER A 117 -15.26 18.08 9.67
N ASP A 118 -16.45 18.08 10.26
CA ASP A 118 -17.63 17.28 9.90
C ASP A 118 -18.76 18.16 9.32
N ASP A 119 -18.47 19.45 9.05
CA ASP A 119 -19.40 20.42 8.49
C ASP A 119 -19.70 20.09 7.02
N GLU A 120 -20.98 19.97 6.68
CA GLU A 120 -21.41 19.45 5.38
C GLU A 120 -20.87 20.27 4.20
N ASP A 121 -20.84 21.59 4.33
CA ASP A 121 -20.34 22.49 3.28
C ASP A 121 -18.83 22.36 3.10
N MET A 122 -18.08 22.24 4.20
CA MET A 122 -16.64 21.95 4.14
C MET A 122 -16.36 20.58 3.48
N LEU A 123 -17.15 19.55 3.81
CA LEU A 123 -17.01 18.23 3.17
C LEU A 123 -17.31 18.29 1.68
N LYS A 124 -18.33 19.05 1.26
CA LYS A 124 -18.62 19.32 -0.17
C LYS A 124 -17.45 20.02 -0.85
N MET A 125 -16.84 21.02 -0.21
CA MET A 125 -15.67 21.73 -0.73
C MET A 125 -14.46 20.80 -0.89
N PHE A 126 -14.13 20.00 0.13
CA PHE A 126 -13.06 19.01 0.05
C PHE A 126 -13.30 18.00 -1.06
N LYS A 127 -14.52 17.44 -1.15
CA LYS A 127 -14.89 16.49 -2.18
C LYS A 127 -14.82 17.08 -3.59
N LYS A 128 -15.25 18.35 -3.76
CA LYS A 128 -15.13 19.08 -5.03
C LYS A 128 -13.67 19.24 -5.41
N TYR A 129 -12.83 19.70 -4.48
CA TYR A 129 -11.39 19.82 -4.70
C TYR A 129 -10.74 18.49 -5.08
N SER A 130 -11.04 17.38 -4.39
CA SER A 130 -10.54 16.05 -4.73
C SER A 130 -10.90 15.66 -6.16
N LYS A 131 -12.16 15.86 -6.58
CA LYS A 131 -12.61 15.59 -7.95
C LYS A 131 -11.86 16.44 -8.98
N GLU A 132 -11.68 17.73 -8.72
CA GLU A 132 -10.96 18.64 -9.61
C GLU A 132 -9.50 18.23 -9.76
N LEU A 133 -8.82 17.91 -8.66
CA LEU A 133 -7.43 17.43 -8.63
C LEU A 133 -7.26 16.19 -9.51
N ILE A 134 -8.12 15.19 -9.35
CA ILE A 134 -8.12 13.95 -10.13
C ILE A 134 -8.39 14.24 -11.62
N SER A 135 -9.38 15.07 -11.92
CA SER A 135 -9.73 15.41 -13.30
C SER A 135 -8.61 16.13 -14.05
N LYS A 136 -7.86 17.02 -13.37
CA LYS A 136 -6.73 17.74 -13.95
C LYS A 136 -5.56 16.80 -14.25
N SER A 137 -5.31 15.82 -13.37
CA SER A 137 -4.31 14.78 -13.60
C SER A 137 -4.60 13.97 -14.87
N ILE A 138 -5.86 13.56 -15.07
CA ILE A 138 -6.29 12.83 -16.28
C ILE A 138 -6.15 13.70 -17.54
N LYS A 139 -6.55 14.98 -17.47
CA LYS A 139 -6.46 15.90 -18.62
C LYS A 139 -5.01 16.19 -19.03
N SER A 140 -4.10 16.32 -18.06
CA SER A 140 -2.66 16.46 -18.31
C SER A 140 -2.14 15.30 -19.16
N LYS A 141 -2.45 14.05 -18.76
CA LYS A 141 -2.11 12.86 -19.54
C LYS A 141 -2.73 12.87 -20.95
N LYS A 142 -4.02 13.22 -21.07
CA LYS A 142 -4.71 13.32 -22.37
C LYS A 142 -4.14 14.42 -23.29
N SER A 143 -3.64 15.53 -22.76
CA SER A 143 -2.98 16.56 -23.59
C SER A 143 -1.65 16.11 -24.18
N PHE A 144 -0.91 15.24 -23.48
CA PHE A 144 0.26 14.55 -24.02
C PHE A 144 -0.10 13.48 -25.06
N LEU A 145 -1.26 12.84 -24.92
CA LEU A 145 -1.75 11.74 -25.77
C LEU A 145 -2.45 12.20 -27.07
N ARG A 146 -2.37 13.48 -27.46
CA ARG A 146 -2.99 14.02 -28.69
C ARG A 146 -2.29 13.62 -30.02
N LYS A 147 -1.39 12.65 -30.01
CA LYS A 147 -1.10 11.80 -31.18
C LYS A 147 -1.76 10.45 -30.91
N GLY A 148 -2.86 10.21 -31.62
CA GLY A 148 -3.99 9.42 -31.15
C GLY A 148 -3.73 7.95 -30.86
N VAL A 149 -4.46 7.44 -29.87
CA VAL A 149 -5.41 6.30 -29.94
C VAL A 149 -6.46 6.53 -28.83
N ASP A 150 -7.71 6.08 -29.05
CA ASP A 150 -8.83 6.21 -28.12
C ASP A 150 -8.64 5.40 -26.82
N LEU A 151 -8.45 6.10 -25.68
CA LEU A 151 -8.19 5.52 -24.35
C LEU A 151 -9.44 4.94 -23.70
N VAL A 152 -9.88 3.79 -24.18
CA VAL A 152 -10.79 2.88 -23.45
C VAL A 152 -10.07 1.60 -22.98
N GLU A 153 -8.74 1.53 -23.17
CA GLU A 153 -7.94 0.31 -22.98
C GLU A 153 -7.10 0.25 -21.68
N ASP A 154 -6.97 1.32 -20.90
CA ASP A 154 -6.06 1.36 -19.72
C ASP A 154 -6.44 0.43 -18.56
N VAL A 155 -7.59 -0.24 -18.59
CA VAL A 155 -7.97 -1.26 -17.59
C VAL A 155 -7.39 -2.65 -17.94
N ILE A 156 -6.95 -2.87 -19.19
CA ILE A 156 -6.51 -4.19 -19.69
C ILE A 156 -5.01 -4.43 -19.46
N VAL A 157 -4.21 -3.37 -19.24
CA VAL A 157 -2.73 -3.43 -19.19
C VAL A 157 -2.18 -4.20 -17.96
N MET A 158 -2.98 -4.48 -16.93
CA MET A 158 -2.47 -5.09 -15.69
C MET A 158 -2.18 -6.60 -15.76
N LYS A 159 -2.44 -7.32 -16.86
CA LYS A 159 -2.31 -8.79 -16.88
C LYS A 159 -0.88 -9.30 -17.09
N ASP A 160 -0.05 -8.58 -17.84
CA ASP A 160 1.28 -9.08 -18.21
C ASP A 160 2.36 -8.68 -17.20
N ASP A 161 2.27 -7.47 -16.62
CA ASP A 161 3.20 -7.02 -15.57
C ASP A 161 3.00 -7.76 -14.24
N ILE A 162 1.78 -8.21 -13.92
CA ILE A 162 1.51 -9.02 -12.71
C ILE A 162 2.24 -10.38 -12.77
N LYS A 163 2.38 -11.00 -13.95
CA LYS A 163 3.11 -12.28 -14.07
C LYS A 163 4.61 -12.11 -13.83
N GLN A 164 5.16 -10.94 -14.12
CA GLN A 164 6.57 -10.61 -13.88
C GLN A 164 6.81 -10.23 -12.41
N LEU A 165 5.89 -9.47 -11.79
CA LEU A 165 5.96 -9.03 -10.39
C LEU A 165 5.75 -10.15 -9.36
N ILE A 166 4.97 -11.20 -9.69
CA ILE A 166 4.83 -12.39 -8.84
C ILE A 166 6.17 -13.15 -8.69
N LYS A 167 7.12 -12.93 -9.60
CA LYS A 167 8.41 -13.64 -9.63
C LYS A 167 9.42 -13.14 -8.58
N ASP A 168 9.19 -11.97 -7.96
CA ASP A 168 10.10 -11.34 -6.99
C ASP A 168 9.63 -11.43 -5.53
N GLU A 169 8.45 -12.01 -5.25
CA GLU A 169 7.92 -12.22 -3.89
C GLU A 169 8.11 -13.68 -3.42
N GLY A 170 8.88 -13.87 -2.33
CA GLY A 170 9.08 -15.16 -1.70
C GLY A 170 8.36 -15.30 -0.35
N VAL A 171 8.45 -16.47 0.25
CA VAL A 171 7.98 -16.72 1.62
C VAL A 171 9.01 -17.47 2.45
N CYS A 172 9.03 -17.21 3.75
CA CYS A 172 9.84 -17.96 4.68
C CYS A 172 9.47 -19.45 4.63
N ILE A 173 10.44 -20.31 4.31
CA ILE A 173 10.22 -21.76 4.11
C ILE A 173 9.75 -22.49 5.38
N ARG A 174 9.82 -21.84 6.55
CA ARG A 174 9.37 -22.38 7.84
C ARG A 174 7.99 -21.91 8.27
N CYS A 175 7.61 -20.66 7.95
CA CYS A 175 6.44 -20.03 8.57
C CYS A 175 5.55 -19.22 7.62
N LEU A 176 5.81 -19.28 6.31
CA LEU A 176 5.06 -18.58 5.26
C LEU A 176 5.08 -17.05 5.30
N GLU A 177 5.81 -16.45 6.23
CA GLU A 177 5.99 -15.00 6.30
C GLU A 177 6.57 -14.46 4.98
N GLY A 178 5.91 -13.46 4.39
CA GLY A 178 6.34 -12.86 3.12
C GLY A 178 7.71 -12.19 3.25
N ILE A 179 8.62 -12.51 2.33
CA ILE A 179 9.98 -11.97 2.26
C ILE A 179 10.39 -11.82 0.78
N PRO A 180 11.43 -11.06 0.42
CA PRO A 180 11.91 -11.02 -0.95
C PRO A 180 12.25 -12.43 -1.47
N PHE A 181 11.91 -12.72 -2.73
CA PHE A 181 12.28 -13.99 -3.34
C PHE A 181 13.81 -14.04 -3.53
N ASN A 182 14.48 -14.83 -2.69
CA ASN A 182 15.90 -15.10 -2.76
C ASN A 182 16.17 -16.53 -2.26
N PRO A 183 16.40 -17.50 -3.17
CA PRO A 183 16.73 -18.87 -2.79
C PRO A 183 17.94 -19.01 -1.84
N ASN A 184 18.86 -18.05 -1.83
CA ASN A 184 20.01 -18.05 -0.91
C ASN A 184 19.66 -17.53 0.50
N LYS A 185 18.51 -16.89 0.66
CA LYS A 185 18.03 -16.32 1.94
C LYS A 185 16.54 -16.65 2.16
N PRO A 186 16.16 -17.93 2.27
CA PRO A 186 14.75 -18.36 2.26
C PRO A 186 14.05 -18.24 3.62
N TYR A 187 14.65 -17.55 4.60
CA TYR A 187 14.14 -17.40 5.95
C TYR A 187 13.82 -15.93 6.27
N CYS A 188 12.74 -15.71 7.02
CA CYS A 188 12.56 -14.45 7.73
C CYS A 188 13.64 -14.27 8.80
N ARG A 189 13.83 -13.03 9.28
CA ARG A 189 14.87 -12.69 10.27
C ARG A 189 14.83 -13.59 11.50
N LYS A 190 13.64 -13.85 12.06
CA LYS A 190 13.45 -14.69 13.25
C LYS A 190 13.94 -16.12 13.01
N HIS A 191 13.55 -16.72 11.90
CA HIS A 191 13.90 -18.10 11.59
C HIS A 191 15.32 -18.26 11.07
N PHE A 192 15.89 -17.24 10.43
CA PHE A 192 17.32 -17.20 10.11
C PHE A 192 18.17 -17.22 11.39
N ILE A 193 17.84 -16.42 12.41
CA ILE A 193 18.54 -16.42 13.69
C ILE A 193 18.46 -17.80 14.36
N SER A 194 17.31 -18.46 14.30
CA SER A 194 17.13 -19.82 14.82
C SER A 194 18.00 -20.83 14.04
N TRP A 195 17.92 -20.84 12.71
CA TRP A 195 18.69 -21.73 11.85
C TRP A 195 20.20 -21.52 12.02
N ASN A 196 20.66 -20.26 12.09
CA ASN A 196 22.08 -19.91 12.19
C ASN A 196 22.76 -20.41 13.48
N LYS A 197 21.98 -20.80 14.51
CA LYS A 197 22.52 -21.49 15.69
C LYS A 197 22.98 -22.92 15.38
N TYR A 198 22.26 -23.60 14.49
CA TYR A 198 22.49 -25.02 14.17
C TYR A 198 23.23 -25.19 12.84
N LYS A 199 23.09 -24.24 11.91
CA LYS A 199 23.69 -24.23 10.56
C LYS A 199 23.53 -25.56 9.82
N ASN A 200 22.39 -26.22 10.02
CA ASN A 200 22.08 -27.46 9.33
C ASN A 200 21.39 -27.15 8.00
N ASP A 201 22.18 -27.15 6.94
CA ASP A 201 21.73 -26.87 5.58
C ASP A 201 20.65 -27.83 5.05
N ASN A 202 20.64 -29.06 5.56
CA ASN A 202 19.72 -30.12 5.11
C ASN A 202 18.52 -30.26 6.05
N TYR A 203 18.38 -29.38 7.04
CA TYR A 203 17.22 -29.38 7.92
C TYR A 203 15.94 -29.21 7.08
N THR A 204 15.01 -30.12 7.27
CA THR A 204 13.77 -30.15 6.48
C THR A 204 12.79 -29.11 7.03
N GLU A 205 12.31 -28.25 6.14
CA GLU A 205 11.31 -27.22 6.38
C GLU A 205 10.04 -27.55 5.57
N ASN A 206 9.01 -26.70 5.72
CA ASN A 206 7.63 -27.08 5.41
C ASN A 206 7.07 -26.47 4.13
N TYR A 207 7.65 -25.40 3.59
CA TYR A 207 7.02 -24.63 2.53
C TYR A 207 7.97 -24.28 1.39
N CYS A 208 7.42 -24.17 0.18
CA CYS A 208 8.11 -23.64 -0.99
C CYS A 208 8.30 -22.13 -0.89
N HIS A 209 9.53 -21.67 -1.06
CA HIS A 209 9.89 -20.24 -1.03
C HIS A 209 9.21 -19.43 -2.14
N ASN A 210 8.87 -20.05 -3.28
CA ASN A 210 8.25 -19.38 -4.43
C ASN A 210 6.70 -19.46 -4.36
N CYS A 211 6.14 -20.67 -4.51
CA CYS A 211 4.70 -20.86 -4.68
C CYS A 211 3.91 -21.03 -3.37
N ARG A 212 4.57 -20.97 -2.20
CA ARG A 212 3.93 -20.99 -0.86
C ARG A 212 3.22 -22.30 -0.49
N VAL A 213 3.25 -23.31 -1.36
CA VAL A 213 2.67 -24.64 -1.10
C VAL A 213 3.53 -25.41 -0.10
N GLU A 214 2.88 -26.24 0.72
CA GLU A 214 3.55 -27.21 1.58
C GLU A 214 4.44 -28.16 0.78
N TRP A 215 5.73 -28.14 1.07
CA TRP A 215 6.72 -28.98 0.41
C TRP A 215 7.94 -29.14 1.31
N LYS A 216 8.53 -30.34 1.32
CA LYS A 216 9.77 -30.59 2.06
C LYS A 216 10.92 -29.81 1.44
N THR A 217 11.20 -28.65 2.02
CA THR A 217 12.28 -27.74 1.60
C THR A 217 13.45 -27.77 2.58
N SER A 218 14.54 -27.12 2.22
CA SER A 218 15.70 -26.87 3.09
C SER A 218 16.42 -25.63 2.57
N ILE A 219 17.41 -25.09 3.29
CA ILE A 219 18.17 -23.93 2.78
C ILE A 219 18.87 -24.25 1.44
N ARG A 220 19.26 -25.51 1.23
CA ARG A 220 19.85 -25.98 -0.05
C ARG A 220 18.83 -26.18 -1.16
N LYS A 221 17.57 -26.44 -0.80
CA LYS A 221 16.47 -26.71 -1.73
C LYS A 221 15.22 -25.96 -1.25
N PRO A 222 15.21 -24.61 -1.39
CA PRO A 222 14.18 -23.77 -0.79
C PRO A 222 12.88 -23.74 -1.60
N ILE A 223 12.86 -24.30 -2.81
CA ILE A 223 11.70 -24.31 -3.71
C ILE A 223 11.29 -25.74 -4.09
N CYS A 224 10.03 -25.94 -4.47
CA CYS A 224 9.50 -27.23 -4.90
C CYS A 224 10.03 -27.62 -6.29
N LYS A 225 9.80 -28.88 -6.68
CA LYS A 225 10.26 -29.43 -7.97
C LYS A 225 9.68 -28.67 -9.16
N ASP A 226 8.43 -28.24 -9.08
CA ASP A 226 7.75 -27.58 -10.20
C ASP A 226 8.28 -26.16 -10.39
N CYS A 227 8.40 -25.37 -9.30
CA CYS A 227 9.05 -24.06 -9.35
C CYS A 227 10.52 -24.14 -9.78
N PHE A 228 11.24 -25.20 -9.42
CA PHE A 228 12.61 -25.39 -9.89
C PHE A 228 12.66 -25.61 -11.41
N LYS A 229 11.75 -26.40 -11.99
CA LYS A 229 11.69 -26.61 -13.44
C LYS A 229 11.39 -25.30 -14.18
N GLU A 230 10.48 -24.48 -13.67
CA GLU A 230 10.10 -23.19 -14.27
C GLU A 230 11.25 -22.16 -14.29
N MET A 231 12.31 -22.35 -13.49
CA MET A 231 13.46 -21.45 -13.39
C MET A 231 14.65 -21.83 -14.28
N VAL A 232 14.66 -23.05 -14.82
CA VAL A 232 15.80 -23.60 -15.59
C VAL A 232 15.45 -23.76 -17.08
N VAL A 233 14.27 -23.26 -17.48
CA VAL A 233 13.77 -23.25 -18.87
C VAL A 233 13.86 -21.84 -19.43
#